data_AF-A0A651H6I1-F1
#
_entry.id   AF-A0A651H6I1-F1
#
_cell.length_a   1.000
_cell.length_b   1.000
_cell.length_c   1.000
_cell.angle_alpha   90.00
_cell.angle_beta   90.00
_cell.angle_gamma   90.00
#
_symmetry.space_group_name_H-M   'P 1'
#
loop_
_entity.id
_entity.type
_entity.pdbx_description
1 polymer ?
#
loop_
_entity_poly.entity_id
_entity_poly.type
_entity_poly.pdbx_seq_one_letter_code
_entity_poly.pdbx_strand_id
1 'polypeptide(L)'
;RDAPEDARAHGTLGRVYATLGRPDEAVRAAQRGKELLPFSRDAVLAPFRMEDLAAVYVLNGQHEEAIAELESILALPGLLSPRHLRADPLWAPLRTHPRFPADG
;
A
#
# COMPACT_ATOMS: atom_id res chain seq x y z
N ARG A 1 12.69 8.61 -18.80
CA ARG A 1 12.68 7.23 -19.35
C ARG A 1 11.48 6.56 -18.71
N ASP A 2 10.35 6.49 -19.42
CA ASP A 2 9.20 5.71 -18.95
C ASP A 2 9.60 4.25 -19.06
N ALA A 3 9.98 3.65 -17.94
CA ALA A 3 10.16 2.22 -17.87
C ALA A 3 8.78 1.63 -17.56
N PRO A 4 8.12 0.94 -18.52
CA PRO A 4 6.86 0.23 -18.26
C PRO A 4 6.96 -0.84 -17.16
N GLU A 5 8.17 -1.07 -16.63
CA GLU A 5 8.50 -1.99 -15.53
C GLU A 5 9.00 -1.27 -14.27
N ASP A 6 8.84 0.05 -14.16
CA ASP A 6 9.16 0.76 -12.92
C ASP A 6 8.06 0.50 -11.87
N ALA A 7 8.39 -0.35 -10.90
CA ALA A 7 7.52 -0.68 -9.77
C ALA A 7 7.03 0.57 -9.00
N ARG A 8 7.83 1.64 -8.95
CA ARG A 8 7.45 2.91 -8.33
C ARG A 8 6.38 3.65 -9.14
N ALA A 9 6.56 3.71 -10.45
CA ALA A 9 5.62 4.37 -11.35
C ALA A 9 4.24 3.71 -11.29
N HIS A 10 4.20 2.38 -11.24
CA HIS A 10 2.96 1.60 -11.10
C HIS A 10 2.20 1.88 -9.79
N GLY A 11 2.90 1.99 -8.65
CA GLY A 11 2.25 2.38 -7.39
C GLY A 11 1.69 3.80 -7.42
N THR A 12 2.43 4.74 -8.02
CA THR A 12 1.96 6.12 -8.23
C THR A 12 0.72 6.17 -9.12
N LEU A 13 0.75 5.41 -10.22
CA LEU A 13 -0.37 5.31 -11.15
C LEU A 13 -1.62 4.72 -10.48
N GLY A 14 -1.44 3.70 -9.63
CA GLY A 14 -2.52 3.12 -8.83
C GLY A 14 -3.22 4.17 -7.97
N ARG A 15 -2.44 4.96 -7.23
CA ARG A 15 -3.00 6.04 -6.40
C ARG A 15 -3.72 7.11 -7.23
N VAL A 16 -3.15 7.50 -8.37
CA VAL A 16 -3.80 8.46 -9.29
C VAL A 16 -5.13 7.92 -9.79
N TYR A 17 -5.20 6.66 -10.22
CA TYR A 17 -6.46 6.06 -10.64
C TYR A 17 -7.50 6.00 -9.52
N ALA A 18 -7.08 5.69 -8.28
CA ALA A 18 -7.99 5.68 -7.14
C ALA A 18 -8.61 7.06 -6.90
N THR A 19 -7.78 8.12 -6.93
CA THR A 19 -8.28 9.50 -6.79
C THR A 19 -9.17 9.98 -7.94
N LEU A 20 -9.05 9.36 -9.12
CA LEU A 20 -9.90 9.63 -10.28
C LEU A 20 -11.19 8.80 -10.28
N GLY A 21 -11.45 8.01 -9.23
CA GLY A 21 -12.64 7.16 -9.15
C GLY A 21 -12.60 5.96 -10.09
N ARG A 22 -11.40 5.45 -10.40
CA ARG A 22 -11.16 4.29 -11.29
C ARG A 22 -10.60 3.11 -10.48
N PRO A 23 -11.41 2.47 -9.61
CA PRO A 23 -10.93 1.56 -8.58
C PRO A 23 -10.23 0.32 -9.16
N ASP A 24 -10.78 -0.29 -10.21
CA ASP A 24 -10.20 -1.51 -10.80
C ASP A 24 -8.84 -1.24 -11.45
N GLU A 25 -8.68 -0.07 -12.07
CA GLU A 25 -7.41 0.34 -12.67
C GLU A 25 -6.38 0.70 -11.62
N ALA A 26 -6.83 1.31 -10.53
CA ALA A 26 -6.00 1.59 -9.37
C ALA A 26 -5.38 0.33 -8.80
N VAL A 27 -6.21 -0.68 -8.54
CA VAL A 27 -5.78 -1.96 -7.97
C VAL A 27 -4.84 -2.67 -8.93
N ARG A 28 -5.19 -2.78 -10.23
CA ARG A 28 -4.33 -3.42 -11.23
C ARG A 28 -2.96 -2.78 -11.32
N ALA A 29 -2.88 -1.44 -11.35
CA ALA A 29 -1.61 -0.74 -11.43
C ALA A 29 -0.77 -0.95 -10.15
N ALA A 30 -1.35 -0.80 -8.96
CA ALA A 30 -0.61 -1.01 -7.72
C ALA A 30 -0.15 -2.47 -7.52
N GLN A 31 -0.98 -3.45 -7.88
CA GLN A 31 -0.62 -4.86 -7.89
C GLN A 31 0.57 -5.13 -8.83
N ARG A 32 0.55 -4.55 -10.03
CA ARG A 32 1.68 -4.66 -10.96
C ARG A 32 2.98 -4.10 -10.36
N GLY A 33 2.89 -3.00 -9.61
CA GLY A 33 4.02 -2.44 -8.88
C GLY A 33 4.62 -3.42 -7.85
N LYS A 34 3.77 -4.09 -7.07
CA LYS A 34 4.17 -5.11 -6.09
C LYS A 34 4.77 -6.36 -6.76
N GLU A 35 4.21 -6.81 -7.88
CA GLU A 35 4.73 -7.95 -8.65
C GLU A 35 6.11 -7.69 -9.28
N LEU A 36 6.36 -6.46 -9.73
CA LEU A 36 7.64 -6.08 -10.35
C LEU A 36 8.80 -6.03 -9.34
N LEU A 37 8.49 -5.76 -8.07
CA LEU A 37 9.46 -5.70 -7.00
C LEU A 37 8.97 -6.54 -5.81
N PRO A 38 9.03 -7.87 -5.94
CA PRO A 38 8.66 -8.76 -4.84
C PRO A 38 9.69 -8.66 -3.72
N PHE A 39 9.28 -9.02 -2.51
CA PHE A 39 10.14 -8.98 -1.33
C PHE A 39 11.45 -9.79 -1.51
N SER A 40 11.40 -10.92 -2.21
CA SER A 40 12.58 -11.75 -2.51
C SER A 40 13.62 -11.07 -3.40
N ARG A 41 13.23 -10.03 -4.14
CA ARG A 41 14.11 -9.26 -5.01
C ARG A 41 14.78 -8.10 -4.26
N ASP A 42 14.00 -7.38 -3.46
CA ASP A 42 14.50 -6.25 -2.69
C ASP A 42 13.65 -6.05 -1.43
N ALA A 43 14.14 -6.58 -0.30
CA ALA A 43 13.46 -6.46 0.98
C ALA A 43 13.41 -5.02 1.53
N VAL A 44 14.26 -4.13 1.04
CA VAL A 44 14.30 -2.72 1.46
C VAL A 44 13.23 -1.92 0.73
N LEU A 45 13.09 -2.13 -0.58
CA LEU A 45 12.20 -1.33 -1.42
C LEU A 45 10.80 -1.94 -1.61
N ALA A 46 10.64 -3.26 -1.51
CA ALA A 46 9.36 -3.94 -1.68
C ALA A 46 8.26 -3.44 -0.70
N PRO A 47 8.53 -3.16 0.59
CA PRO A 47 7.52 -2.64 1.51
C PRO A 47 6.84 -1.36 1.03
N PHE A 48 7.53 -0.48 0.29
CA PHE A 48 6.92 0.72 -0.27
C PHE A 48 5.91 0.40 -1.40
N ARG A 49 6.09 -0.71 -2.12
CA ARG A 49 5.14 -1.13 -3.17
C ARG A 49 3.90 -1.76 -2.55
N MET A 50 4.10 -2.51 -1.47
CA MET A 50 3.04 -3.04 -0.62
C MET A 50 2.22 -1.90 0.01
N GLU A 51 2.88 -0.87 0.51
CA GLU A 51 2.23 0.33 1.07
C GLU A 51 1.40 1.07 0.00
N ASP A 52 1.92 1.25 -1.22
CA ASP A 52 1.15 1.87 -2.30
C ASP A 52 -0.13 1.06 -2.64
N LEU A 53 -0.06 -0.28 -2.59
CA LEU A 53 -1.23 -1.13 -2.77
C LEU A 53 -2.22 -1.01 -1.61
N ALA A 54 -1.74 -1.00 -0.36
CA ALA A 54 -2.58 -0.75 0.80
C ALA A 54 -3.27 0.61 0.73
N ALA A 55 -2.55 1.65 0.31
CA ALA A 55 -3.08 3.00 0.11
C ALA A 55 -4.21 3.01 -0.93
N VAL A 56 -4.03 2.33 -2.06
CA VAL A 56 -5.06 2.18 -3.09
C VAL A 56 -6.30 1.49 -2.53
N TYR A 57 -6.12 0.42 -1.76
CA TYR A 57 -7.25 -0.27 -1.13
C TYR A 57 -8.02 0.65 -0.19
N VAL A 58 -7.34 1.47 0.64
CA VAL A 58 -8.02 2.45 1.50
C VAL A 58 -8.80 3.47 0.69
N LEU A 59 -8.19 4.04 -0.35
CA LEU A 59 -8.83 5.04 -1.22
C LEU A 59 -10.07 4.49 -1.93
N ASN A 60 -10.11 3.18 -2.16
CA ASN A 60 -11.25 2.48 -2.76
C ASN A 60 -12.27 1.94 -1.74
N GLY A 61 -12.06 2.14 -0.43
CA GLY A 61 -12.92 1.59 0.62
C GLY A 61 -12.74 0.08 0.87
N GLN A 62 -11.69 -0.53 0.32
CA GLN A 62 -11.35 -1.95 0.44
C GLN A 62 -10.54 -2.20 1.72
N HIS A 63 -11.17 -1.96 2.87
CA HIS A 63 -10.47 -1.87 4.15
C HIS A 63 -9.86 -3.21 4.63
N GLU A 64 -10.50 -4.34 4.33
CA GLU A 64 -9.98 -5.66 4.74
C GLU A 64 -8.69 -6.01 3.99
N GLU A 65 -8.63 -5.71 2.69
CA GLU A 65 -7.45 -5.91 1.85
C GLU A 65 -6.33 -4.96 2.25
N ALA A 66 -6.65 -3.70 2.56
CA ALA A 66 -5.68 -2.74 3.08
C ALA A 66 -5.04 -3.23 4.39
N ILE A 67 -5.86 -3.74 5.33
CA ILE A 67 -5.39 -4.27 6.61
C ILE A 67 -4.47 -5.48 6.40
N ALA A 68 -4.84 -6.43 5.54
CA ALA A 68 -4.01 -7.61 5.26
C ALA A 68 -2.64 -7.22 4.70
N GLU A 69 -2.58 -6.20 3.85
CA GLU A 69 -1.33 -5.69 3.29
C GLU A 69 -0.49 -5.00 4.38
N LEU A 70 -1.09 -4.18 5.24
CA LEU A 70 -0.40 -3.52 6.35
C LEU A 70 0.14 -4.52 7.40
N GLU A 71 -0.62 -5.56 7.74
CA GLU A 71 -0.16 -6.65 8.61
C GLU A 71 1.09 -7.33 8.05
N SER A 72 1.11 -7.56 6.73
CA SER A 72 2.26 -8.17 6.04
C SER A 72 3.50 -7.27 6.11
N ILE A 73 3.33 -5.94 6.00
CA ILE A 73 4.44 -4.98 6.12
C ILE A 73 4.95 -4.91 7.57
N LEU A 74 4.06 -4.86 8.55
CA LEU A 74 4.41 -4.69 9.96
C LEU A 74 5.01 -5.94 10.61
N ALA A 75 4.83 -7.11 10.00
CA ALA A 75 5.53 -8.33 10.38
C ALA A 75 7.04 -8.27 10.07
N LEU A 76 7.48 -7.28 9.30
CA LEU A 76 8.87 -7.09 8.89
C LEU A 76 9.50 -5.90 9.63
N PRO A 77 10.79 -5.98 10.03
CA PRO A 77 11.52 -4.82 10.50
C PRO A 77 11.59 -3.77 9.37
N GLY A 78 11.15 -2.55 9.63
CA GLY A 78 11.10 -1.55 8.57
C GLY A 78 10.72 -0.15 9.04
N LEU A 79 10.57 0.73 8.06
CA LEU A 79 10.21 2.14 8.28
C LEU A 79 8.73 2.30 8.64
N LEU A 80 7.86 1.42 8.16
CA LEU A 80 6.45 1.45 8.54
C LEU A 80 6.30 0.93 9.97
N SER A 81 5.64 1.72 10.82
CA SER A 81 5.36 1.36 12.21
C SER A 81 3.91 1.69 12.55
N PRO A 82 3.32 1.08 13.60
CA PRO A 82 1.97 1.44 14.03
C PRO A 82 1.80 2.93 14.31
N ARG A 83 2.83 3.56 14.91
CA ARG A 83 2.87 5.00 15.16
C ARG A 83 2.85 5.82 13.87
N HIS A 84 3.60 5.42 12.85
CA HIS A 84 3.58 6.09 11.54
C HIS A 84 2.18 6.02 10.90
N LEU A 85 1.55 4.84 10.91
CA LEU A 85 0.19 4.67 10.37
C LEU A 85 -0.86 5.52 11.09
N ARG A 86 -0.72 5.68 12.41
CA ARG A 86 -1.61 6.55 13.19
C ARG A 86 -1.42 8.04 12.91
N ALA A 87 -0.19 8.46 12.58
CA ALA A 87 0.11 9.86 12.28
C ALA A 87 -0.38 10.29 10.89
N ASP A 88 -0.40 9.38 9.92
CA ASP A 88 -0.80 9.70 8.54
C ASP A 88 -2.35 9.65 8.37
N PRO A 89 -2.99 10.74 7.89
CA PRO A 89 -4.43 10.79 7.64
C PRO A 89 -4.94 9.80 6.58
N LEU A 90 -4.08 9.32 5.68
CA LEU A 90 -4.45 8.31 4.68
C LEU A 90 -5.09 7.08 5.35
N TRP A 91 -4.57 6.68 6.51
CA TRP A 91 -5.04 5.49 7.24
C TRP A 91 -6.18 5.78 8.21
N ALA A 92 -6.67 7.02 8.28
CA ALA A 92 -7.78 7.39 9.16
C ALA A 92 -9.02 6.49 9.03
N PRO A 93 -9.45 6.07 7.82
CA PRO A 93 -10.59 5.15 7.65
C PRO A 93 -10.40 3.79 8.33
N LEU A 94 -9.14 3.35 8.54
CA LEU A 94 -8.84 2.05 9.13
C LEU A 94 -8.77 2.10 10.67
N ARG A 95 -8.72 3.27 11.30
CA ARG A 95 -8.44 3.38 12.76
C ARG A 95 -9.48 2.73 13.66
N THR A 96 -10.70 2.53 13.17
CA THR A 96 -11.78 1.83 13.88
C THR A 96 -11.81 0.33 13.59
N HIS A 97 -11.00 -0.14 12.65
CA HIS A 97 -10.93 -1.54 12.29
C HIS A 97 -10.27 -2.36 13.42
N PRO A 98 -10.82 -3.51 13.82
CA PRO A 98 -10.33 -4.26 14.99
C PRO A 98 -8.88 -4.77 14.84
N ARG A 99 -8.44 -5.00 13.60
CA ARG A 99 -7.07 -5.41 13.26
C ARG A 99 -6.13 -4.23 12.97
N PHE A 100 -6.60 -2.99 13.09
CA PHE A 100 -5.72 -1.86 12.90
C PHE A 100 -4.69 -1.77 14.03
N PRO A 101 -3.40 -1.58 13.72
CA PRO A 101 -2.33 -1.63 14.72
C PRO A 101 -2.57 -0.69 15.91
N ALA A 102 -2.41 -1.22 17.12
CA ALA A 102 -2.44 -0.47 18.36
C ALA A 102 -1.26 0.52 18.43
N ASP A 103 -1.40 1.57 19.24
CA ASP A 103 -0.23 2.35 19.65
C ASP A 103 0.56 1.46 20.62
N GLY A 104 1.82 1.17 20.30
CA GLY A 104 2.67 0.25 21.04
C GLY A 104 3.26 0.85 22.31
#